data_AF-A0A401GQ77-F1
#
_entry.id   AF-A0A401GQ77-F1
#
_cell.length_a   1.000
_cell.length_b   1.000
_cell.length_c   1.000
_cell.angle_alpha   90.00
_cell.angle_beta   90.00
_cell.angle_gamma   90.00
#
_symmetry.space_group_name_H-M   'P 1'
#
loop_
_entity.id
_entity.type
_entity.pdbx_description
1 polymer ?
#
loop_
_entity_poly.entity_id
_entity_poly.type
_entity_poly.pdbx_seq_one_letter_code
_entity_poly.pdbx_strand_id
1 'polypeptide(L)'
;MISLNPGSLCDVCAEEYGPHNYPHSIPCGHVLCLDCCNNILQKTSPRLTPSCPFCRVQFTSDDIRLIRLDFGSSGYATPRTGTIEANHQPADGSDDDILLLNPGLLKTRAEARRLEYKVAKVAAKKCSVEEVTTLHKELQVWLTSDSKPDDQVSSLQLSAALLRAILVNHLAHSEATKHAKSVEANLRQKLEEAESDKTQLEAELRKVVRYLHYHDLAWSLTLFCLASAIFGEGAGMSVPSRRV
;
A
#
# COMPACT_ATOMS: atom_id res chain seq x y z
N MET A 1 24.30 17.20 16.98
CA MET A 1 24.21 16.06 16.04
C MET A 1 22.92 16.22 15.27
N ILE A 2 22.99 16.45 13.95
CA ILE A 2 21.79 16.53 13.11
C ILE A 2 21.28 15.10 12.96
N SER A 3 20.17 14.78 13.61
CA SER A 3 19.51 13.48 13.45
C SER A 3 18.53 13.61 12.30
N LEU A 4 18.81 12.98 11.17
CA LEU A 4 17.84 12.85 10.08
C LEU A 4 16.90 11.69 10.42
N ASN A 5 15.60 11.92 10.31
CA ASN A 5 14.62 10.87 10.56
C ASN A 5 14.70 9.81 9.44
N PRO A 6 14.44 8.52 9.73
CA PRO A 6 14.19 7.53 8.68
C PRO A 6 13.12 8.04 7.71
N GLY A 7 13.35 7.93 6.40
CA GLY A 7 12.49 8.53 5.39
C GLY A 7 12.77 10.01 5.06
N SER A 8 13.89 10.58 5.54
CA SER A 8 14.32 11.91 5.08
C SER A 8 14.69 11.87 3.60
N LEU A 9 14.21 12.86 2.84
CA LEU A 9 14.41 12.97 1.39
C LEU A 9 15.27 14.19 1.05
N CYS A 10 15.92 14.15 -0.10
CA CYS A 10 16.58 15.33 -0.68
C CYS A 10 15.54 16.33 -1.20
N ASP A 11 15.59 17.58 -0.75
CA ASP A 11 14.61 18.61 -1.13
C ASP A 11 14.67 19.03 -2.62
N VAL A 12 15.65 18.54 -3.39
CA VAL A 12 15.79 18.86 -4.83
C VAL A 12 15.31 17.71 -5.72
N CYS A 13 15.75 16.48 -5.49
CA CYS A 13 15.33 15.31 -6.29
C CYS A 13 14.19 14.50 -5.66
N ALA A 14 13.82 14.79 -4.40
CA ALA A 14 12.85 14.03 -3.60
C ALA A 14 13.21 12.54 -3.39
N GLU A 15 14.48 12.16 -3.59
CA GLU A 15 14.96 10.80 -3.34
C GLU A 15 15.33 10.60 -1.87
N GLU A 16 15.06 9.40 -1.36
CA GLU A 16 15.36 9.05 0.03
C GLU A 16 16.85 8.91 0.27
N TYR A 17 17.30 9.41 1.42
CA TYR A 17 18.69 9.20 1.85
C TYR A 17 18.89 7.76 2.30
N GLY A 18 19.95 7.13 1.78
CA GLY A 18 20.23 5.71 2.01
C GLY A 18 21.69 5.35 1.75
N PRO A 19 22.04 4.05 1.80
CA PRO A 19 23.39 3.55 1.55
C PRO A 19 23.97 3.91 0.17
N HIS A 20 23.11 4.28 -0.79
CA HIS A 20 23.48 4.70 -2.14
C HIS A 20 23.28 6.21 -2.37
N ASN A 21 22.69 6.92 -1.42
CA ASN A 21 22.33 8.33 -1.55
C ASN A 21 22.57 9.03 -0.21
N TYR A 22 23.81 9.44 0.03
CA TYR A 22 24.18 10.06 1.32
C TYR A 22 23.84 11.56 1.35
N PRO A 23 23.37 12.07 2.51
CA PRO A 23 23.17 13.50 2.69
C PRO A 23 24.50 14.25 2.81
N HIS A 24 24.58 15.39 2.14
CA HIS A 24 25.72 16.29 2.17
C HIS A 24 25.26 17.68 2.59
N SER A 25 26.01 18.33 3.49
CA SER A 25 25.80 19.73 3.83
C SER A 25 26.67 20.65 2.99
N ILE A 26 26.11 21.80 2.64
CA ILE A 26 26.82 22.94 2.03
C ILE A 26 26.98 24.06 3.08
N PRO A 27 27.80 25.11 2.85
CA PRO A 27 28.16 26.12 3.86
C PRO A 27 27.00 26.82 4.55
N CYS A 28 25.86 26.95 3.87
CA CYS A 28 24.67 27.57 4.43
C CYS A 28 23.85 26.64 5.35
N GLY A 29 24.26 25.39 5.53
CA GLY A 29 23.60 24.41 6.38
C GLY A 29 22.45 23.62 5.73
N HIS A 30 22.08 23.92 4.48
CA HIS A 30 21.12 23.11 3.74
C HIS A 30 21.73 21.75 3.37
N VAL A 31 20.89 20.71 3.34
CA VAL A 31 21.30 19.33 3.09
C VAL A 31 20.75 18.87 1.75
N LEU A 32 21.61 18.31 0.90
CA LEU A 32 21.29 17.84 -0.46
C LEU A 32 21.99 16.50 -0.69
N CYS A 33 21.54 15.72 -1.69
CA CYS A 33 22.35 14.59 -2.15
C CYS A 33 23.56 15.06 -2.98
N LEU A 34 24.59 14.21 -3.07
CA LEU A 34 25.81 14.51 -3.81
C LEU A 34 25.54 14.80 -5.29
N ASP A 35 24.63 14.06 -5.91
CA ASP A 35 24.27 14.24 -7.31
C ASP A 35 23.58 15.58 -7.57
N CYS A 36 22.72 16.04 -6.66
CA CYS A 36 22.13 17.37 -6.75
C CYS A 36 23.20 18.46 -6.60
N CYS A 37 24.13 18.33 -5.65
CA CYS A 37 25.24 19.27 -5.51
C CYS A 37 26.08 19.35 -6.79
N ASN A 38 26.49 18.19 -7.34
CA ASN A 38 27.28 18.12 -8.57
C ASN A 38 26.53 18.69 -9.78
N ASN A 39 25.24 18.40 -9.90
CA ASN A 39 24.41 18.96 -10.97
C ASN A 39 24.31 20.49 -10.89
N ILE A 40 24.20 21.06 -9.69
CA ILE A 40 24.19 22.52 -9.50
C ILE A 40 25.53 23.10 -9.93
N LEU A 41 26.65 22.49 -9.51
CA LEU A 41 27.99 22.93 -9.89
C LEU A 41 28.21 22.86 -11.41
N GLN A 42 27.79 21.77 -12.06
CA GLN A 42 28.00 21.54 -13.50
C GLN A 42 27.07 22.35 -14.40
N LYS A 43 25.80 22.54 -14.01
CA LYS A 43 24.80 23.26 -14.81
C LYS A 43 24.84 24.77 -14.61
N THR A 44 25.49 25.24 -13.55
CA THR A 44 25.69 26.69 -13.37
C THR A 44 26.62 27.20 -14.48
N SER A 45 26.19 28.26 -15.16
CA SER A 45 27.00 28.93 -16.19
C SER A 45 28.38 29.30 -15.63
N PRO A 46 29.48 29.14 -16.39
CA PRO A 46 30.82 29.50 -15.92
C PRO A 46 30.99 31.01 -15.60
N ARG A 47 30.02 31.85 -15.98
CA ARG A 47 29.98 33.28 -15.63
C ARG A 47 29.37 33.55 -14.24
N LEU A 48 28.78 32.54 -13.60
CA LEU A 48 28.09 32.64 -12.33
C LEU A 48 28.71 31.65 -11.33
N THR A 49 28.71 32.05 -10.06
CA THR A 49 29.09 31.18 -8.95
C THR A 49 27.90 30.29 -8.56
N PRO A 50 28.07 28.96 -8.48
CA PRO A 50 27.02 28.06 -8.01
C PRO A 50 26.51 28.48 -6.63
N SER A 51 25.20 28.39 -6.44
CA SER A 51 24.55 28.86 -5.21
C SER A 51 23.44 27.92 -4.75
N CYS A 52 23.21 27.89 -3.44
CA CYS A 52 22.17 27.08 -2.82
C CYS A 52 20.79 27.43 -3.40
N PRO A 53 19.96 26.44 -3.79
CA PRO A 53 18.64 26.71 -4.36
C PRO A 53 17.67 27.38 -3.39
N PHE A 54 17.89 27.25 -2.08
CA PHE A 54 17.00 27.77 -1.04
C PHE A 54 17.37 29.17 -0.58
N CYS A 55 18.65 29.41 -0.29
CA CYS A 55 19.12 30.68 0.30
C CYS A 55 20.13 31.46 -0.54
N ARG A 56 20.51 30.93 -1.72
CA ARG A 56 21.43 31.56 -2.68
C ARG A 56 22.83 31.88 -2.17
N VAL A 57 23.23 31.31 -1.02
CA VAL A 57 24.62 31.34 -0.56
C VAL A 57 25.48 30.54 -1.55
N GLN A 58 26.60 31.12 -1.95
CA GLN A 58 27.52 30.51 -2.91
C GLN A 58 28.28 29.35 -2.27
N PHE A 59 28.60 28.33 -3.06
CA PHE A 59 29.40 27.19 -2.61
C PHE A 59 30.18 26.57 -3.77
N THR A 60 31.28 25.91 -3.44
CA THR A 60 32.15 25.17 -4.36
C THR A 60 32.15 23.67 -4.05
N SER A 61 32.80 22.84 -4.87
CA SER A 61 32.94 21.40 -4.60
C SER A 61 33.62 21.12 -3.26
N ASP A 62 34.59 21.96 -2.90
CA ASP A 62 35.45 21.78 -1.73
C ASP A 62 34.72 22.14 -0.43
N ASP A 63 33.60 22.82 -0.54
CA ASP A 63 32.74 23.23 0.58
C ASP A 63 31.72 22.16 0.98
N ILE A 64 31.54 21.13 0.15
CA ILE A 64 30.57 20.06 0.39
C ILE A 64 31.12 19.12 1.47
N ARG A 65 30.32 18.81 2.48
CA ARG A 65 30.68 17.91 3.59
C ARG A 65 29.70 16.74 3.66
N LEU A 66 30.24 15.51 3.65
CA LEU A 66 29.44 14.30 3.87
C LEU A 66 28.91 14.26 5.31
N ILE A 67 27.60 14.15 5.48
CA ILE A 67 26.99 13.85 6.76
C ILE A 67 26.99 12.34 6.92
N ARG A 68 27.81 11.82 7.84
CA ARG A 68 27.80 10.39 8.17
C ARG A 68 26.50 10.06 8.90
N LEU A 69 25.68 9.25 8.25
CA LEU A 69 24.54 8.59 8.87
C LEU A 69 24.91 7.13 9.10
N ASP A 70 24.68 6.67 10.33
CA ASP A 70 24.69 5.25 10.62
C ASP A 70 23.33 4.71 10.16
N PHE A 71 23.26 4.14 8.95
CA PHE A 71 22.12 3.34 8.48
C PHE A 71 22.05 1.99 9.21
N GLY A 72 22.34 2.01 10.51
CA GLY A 72 22.36 0.86 11.38
C GLY A 72 21.02 0.18 11.32
N SER A 73 21.00 -0.99 10.68
CA SER A 73 20.01 -2.04 10.94
C SER A 73 19.77 -2.07 12.45
N SER A 74 18.53 -1.82 12.86
CA SER A 74 18.08 -1.77 14.23
C SER A 74 18.71 -2.89 15.07
N GLY A 75 19.79 -2.57 15.78
CA GLY A 75 20.66 -3.59 16.38
C GLY A 75 21.79 -2.96 17.17
N TYR A 76 21.44 -2.31 18.28
CA TYR A 76 22.30 -2.07 19.45
C TYR A 76 23.78 -1.71 19.18
N ALA A 77 24.04 -0.44 18.89
CA ALA A 77 25.34 0.16 19.25
C ALA A 77 25.24 0.62 20.71
N THR A 78 25.57 -0.24 21.66
CA THR A 78 25.91 0.21 23.02
C THR A 78 27.24 0.97 22.95
N PRO A 79 27.37 2.16 23.58
CA PRO A 79 28.65 2.84 23.66
C PRO A 79 29.58 1.99 24.54
N ARG A 80 30.63 1.42 23.97
CA ARG A 80 31.76 0.93 24.77
C ARG A 80 32.45 2.13 25.38
N THR A 81 32.12 2.41 26.63
CA THR A 81 32.89 3.29 27.51
C THR A 81 34.33 2.78 27.51
N GLY A 82 35.24 3.57 26.93
CA GLY A 82 36.66 3.34 27.05
C GLY A 82 37.10 3.61 28.47
N THR A 83 37.33 2.55 29.24
CA THR A 83 38.23 2.60 30.39
C THR A 83 39.60 2.17 29.92
N ILE A 84 40.48 3.16 29.85
CA ILE A 84 41.92 3.01 30.02
C ILE A 84 42.12 2.18 31.29
N GLU A 85 42.73 1.00 31.16
CA GLU A 85 43.80 0.57 32.06
C GLU A 85 44.46 -0.69 31.50
N ALA A 86 45.76 -0.54 31.24
CA ALA A 86 46.67 -1.62 30.97
C ALA A 86 46.83 -2.45 32.25
N ASN A 87 46.50 -3.74 32.24
CA ASN A 87 47.25 -4.70 33.04
C ASN A 87 47.06 -6.16 32.60
N HIS A 88 48.16 -6.89 32.73
CA HIS A 88 48.43 -8.29 32.44
C HIS A 88 47.37 -9.30 32.90
N GLN A 89 47.02 -10.27 32.02
CA GLN A 89 47.17 -11.73 32.22
C GLN A 89 46.42 -12.54 31.13
N PRO A 90 47.06 -13.56 30.50
CA PRO A 90 46.34 -14.56 29.73
C PRO A 90 45.89 -15.67 30.69
N ALA A 91 44.63 -15.61 31.13
CA ALA A 91 43.98 -16.74 31.77
C ALA A 91 43.33 -17.59 30.67
N ASP A 92 44.14 -18.49 30.14
CA ASP A 92 43.73 -19.75 29.55
C ASP A 92 42.86 -20.50 30.57
N GLY A 93 41.54 -20.52 30.32
CA GLY A 93 40.53 -20.92 31.28
C GLY A 93 39.38 -21.65 30.61
N SER A 94 39.69 -22.85 30.11
CA SER A 94 38.82 -24.03 30.01
C SER A 94 37.31 -23.83 30.29
N ASP A 95 36.56 -23.36 29.30
CA ASP A 95 35.09 -23.45 29.26
C ASP A 95 34.59 -24.73 28.56
N ASP A 96 35.50 -25.61 28.12
CA ASP A 96 35.15 -26.83 27.38
C ASP A 96 34.69 -28.00 28.26
N ASP A 97 34.95 -27.99 29.58
CA ASP A 97 34.62 -29.11 30.48
C ASP A 97 33.22 -29.01 31.15
N ILE A 98 32.52 -27.87 31.07
CA ILE A 98 31.16 -27.70 31.63
C ILE A 98 30.04 -28.13 30.66
N LEU A 99 30.37 -28.57 29.44
CA LEU A 99 29.37 -29.08 28.48
C LEU A 99 29.15 -30.61 28.54
N LEU A 100 29.94 -31.35 29.33
CA LEU A 100 29.88 -32.82 29.39
C LEU A 100 28.87 -33.37 30.41
N LEU A 101 28.33 -32.55 31.32
CA LEU A 101 27.52 -33.03 32.45
C LEU A 101 26.00 -33.05 32.22
N ASN A 102 25.49 -32.50 31.11
CA ASN A 102 24.04 -32.50 30.82
C ASN A 102 23.72 -32.94 29.38
N PRO A 103 23.57 -34.25 29.14
CA PRO A 103 23.15 -34.80 27.84
C PRO A 103 21.81 -34.23 27.32
N GLY A 104 20.96 -33.69 28.21
CA GLY A 104 19.70 -33.04 27.84
C GLY A 104 19.87 -31.70 27.14
N LEU A 105 20.87 -30.89 27.54
CA LEU A 105 21.05 -29.52 27.04
C LEU A 105 21.47 -29.50 25.56
N LEU A 106 22.32 -30.45 25.16
CA LEU A 106 22.78 -30.58 23.77
C LEU A 106 21.62 -30.92 22.81
N LYS A 107 20.66 -31.74 23.27
CA LYS A 107 19.46 -32.08 22.49
C LYS A 107 18.57 -30.86 22.28
N THR A 108 18.32 -30.07 23.33
CA THR A 108 17.55 -28.82 23.24
C THR A 108 18.19 -27.84 22.25
N ARG A 109 19.51 -27.66 22.30
CA ARG A 109 20.23 -26.75 21.40
C ARG A 109 20.20 -27.20 19.94
N ALA A 110 20.33 -28.50 19.69
CA ALA A 110 20.22 -29.05 18.33
C ALA A 110 18.80 -28.86 17.76
N GLU A 111 17.78 -29.02 18.59
CA GLU A 111 16.39 -28.81 18.20
C GLU A 111 16.09 -27.34 17.90
N ALA A 112 16.59 -26.40 18.71
CA ALA A 112 16.49 -24.97 18.46
C ALA A 112 17.05 -24.60 17.07
N ARG A 113 18.29 -25.00 16.77
CA ARG A 113 18.92 -24.77 15.45
C ARG A 113 18.13 -25.38 14.30
N ARG A 114 17.55 -26.57 14.51
CA ARG A 114 16.67 -27.21 13.51
C ARG A 114 15.44 -26.37 13.23
N LEU A 115 14.82 -25.80 14.26
CA LEU A 115 13.66 -24.93 14.14
C LEU A 115 14.01 -23.60 13.47
N GLU A 116 15.14 -22.98 13.82
CA GLU A 116 15.65 -21.77 13.15
C GLU A 116 15.87 -22.01 11.65
N TYR A 117 16.50 -23.13 11.28
CA TYR A 117 16.67 -23.50 9.88
C TYR A 117 15.34 -23.70 9.16
N LYS A 118 14.34 -24.31 9.82
CA LYS A 118 12.99 -24.44 9.25
C LYS A 118 12.34 -23.07 9.03
N VAL A 119 12.45 -22.14 9.98
CA VAL A 119 11.97 -20.76 9.82
C VAL A 119 12.64 -20.08 8.64
N ALA A 120 13.98 -20.13 8.56
CA ALA A 120 14.72 -19.56 7.43
C ALA A 120 14.30 -20.16 6.09
N LYS A 121 14.11 -21.49 6.03
CA LYS A 121 13.67 -22.18 4.81
C LYS A 121 12.25 -21.81 4.39
N VAL A 122 11.33 -21.65 5.35
CA VAL A 122 9.95 -21.20 5.09
C VAL A 122 9.93 -19.74 4.63
N ALA A 123 10.77 -18.89 5.21
CA ALA A 123 10.90 -17.48 4.82
C ALA A 123 11.51 -17.29 3.42
N ALA A 124 12.43 -18.18 3.01
CA ALA A 124 13.11 -18.09 1.71
C ALA A 124 12.27 -18.57 0.52
N LYS A 125 11.13 -19.24 0.75
CA LYS A 125 10.28 -19.78 -0.32
C LYS A 125 8.84 -19.27 -0.21
N LYS A 126 8.10 -19.35 -1.31
CA LYS A 126 6.64 -19.24 -1.27
C LYS A 126 6.11 -20.51 -0.56
N CYS A 127 5.71 -20.35 0.68
CA CYS A 127 5.15 -21.42 1.51
C CYS A 127 3.62 -21.32 1.56
N SER A 128 2.96 -22.46 1.77
CA SER A 128 1.51 -22.48 2.00
C SER A 128 1.16 -22.08 3.43
N VAL A 129 -0.09 -21.69 3.66
CA VAL A 129 -0.59 -21.30 4.99
C VAL A 129 -0.54 -22.50 5.95
N GLU A 130 -0.74 -23.71 5.44
CA GLU A 130 -0.64 -24.96 6.21
C GLU A 130 0.79 -25.23 6.66
N GLU A 131 1.80 -24.97 5.80
CA GLU A 131 3.21 -25.09 6.17
C GLU A 131 3.57 -24.10 7.29
N VAL A 132 3.14 -22.84 7.16
CA VAL A 132 3.34 -21.79 8.18
C VAL A 132 2.64 -22.16 9.49
N THR A 133 1.41 -22.68 9.41
CA THR A 133 0.63 -23.11 10.59
C THR A 133 1.29 -24.28 11.31
N THR A 134 1.79 -25.26 10.56
CA THR A 134 2.46 -26.44 11.12
C THR A 134 3.77 -26.02 11.81
N LEU A 135 4.56 -25.17 11.17
CA LEU A 135 5.80 -24.64 11.77
C LEU A 135 5.52 -23.81 13.02
N HIS A 136 4.51 -22.94 13.01
CA HIS A 136 4.11 -22.17 14.18
C HIS A 136 3.71 -23.08 15.36
N LYS A 137 2.97 -24.17 15.10
CA LYS A 137 2.62 -25.16 16.13
C LYS A 137 3.85 -25.88 16.69
N GLU A 138 4.77 -26.32 15.82
CA GLU A 138 6.03 -26.93 16.26
C GLU A 138 6.84 -25.97 17.15
N LEU A 139 6.95 -24.69 16.76
CA LEU A 139 7.63 -23.67 17.55
C LEU A 139 6.94 -23.43 18.89
N GLN A 140 5.61 -23.35 18.94
CA GLN A 140 4.88 -23.18 20.19
C GLN A 140 5.08 -24.37 21.14
N VAL A 141 4.97 -25.60 20.63
CA VAL A 141 5.21 -26.83 21.42
C VAL A 141 6.62 -26.80 22.01
N TRP A 142 7.60 -26.46 21.17
CA TRP A 142 8.98 -26.29 21.64
C TRP A 142 9.05 -25.22 22.71
N LEU A 143 8.55 -24.00 22.46
CA LEU A 143 8.53 -22.84 23.38
C LEU A 143 7.79 -23.07 24.70
N THR A 144 6.88 -24.05 24.78
CA THR A 144 6.23 -24.44 26.05
C THR A 144 6.95 -25.55 26.82
N SER A 145 7.97 -26.21 26.26
CA SER A 145 8.74 -27.25 26.97
C SER A 145 9.61 -26.70 28.12
N ASP A 146 9.75 -27.46 29.21
CA ASP A 146 10.28 -27.00 30.51
C ASP A 146 11.83 -26.93 30.60
N SER A 147 12.56 -27.03 29.49
CA SER A 147 14.02 -27.23 29.50
C SER A 147 14.74 -26.34 28.48
N LYS A 148 14.89 -25.04 28.76
CA LYS A 148 15.45 -24.08 27.78
C LYS A 148 16.57 -23.16 28.28
N PRO A 149 17.60 -22.93 27.46
CA PRO A 149 18.59 -21.86 27.67
C PRO A 149 18.04 -20.50 27.21
N ASP A 150 18.09 -19.49 28.09
CA ASP A 150 17.44 -18.16 27.93
C ASP A 150 17.74 -17.44 26.60
N ASP A 151 18.99 -17.47 26.12
CA ASP A 151 19.39 -16.65 24.97
C ASP A 151 18.76 -17.09 23.63
N GLN A 152 18.51 -18.39 23.43
CA GLN A 152 17.89 -18.92 22.20
C GLN A 152 16.35 -18.82 22.21
N VAL A 153 15.76 -18.54 23.38
CA VAL A 153 14.30 -18.40 23.50
C VAL A 153 13.83 -17.14 22.79
N SER A 154 14.60 -16.05 22.85
CA SER A 154 14.20 -14.74 22.30
C SER A 154 14.02 -14.75 20.77
N SER A 155 14.95 -15.36 20.02
CA SER A 155 14.90 -15.41 18.54
C SER A 155 13.72 -16.26 18.05
N LEU A 156 13.50 -17.42 18.67
CA LEU A 156 12.41 -18.34 18.33
C LEU A 156 11.05 -17.82 18.79
N GLN A 157 10.98 -17.10 19.92
CA GLN A 157 9.78 -16.42 20.39
C GLN A 157 9.36 -15.30 19.45
N LEU A 158 10.31 -14.48 18.98
CA LEU A 158 10.06 -13.48 17.96
C LEU A 158 9.56 -14.13 16.66
N SER A 159 10.22 -15.21 16.22
CA SER A 159 9.80 -15.97 15.03
C SER A 159 8.38 -16.51 15.17
N ALA A 160 8.01 -17.06 16.34
CA ALA A 160 6.66 -17.53 16.60
C ALA A 160 5.63 -16.39 16.59
N ALA A 161 5.96 -15.23 17.18
CA ALA A 161 5.10 -14.05 17.16
C ALA A 161 4.86 -13.52 15.73
N LEU A 162 5.91 -13.48 14.90
CA LEU A 162 5.82 -13.08 13.49
C LEU A 162 4.97 -14.07 12.69
N LEU A 163 5.17 -15.37 12.84
CA LEU A 163 4.35 -16.38 12.15
C LEU A 163 2.88 -16.29 12.57
N ARG A 164 2.58 -16.04 13.84
CA ARG A 164 1.21 -15.78 14.30
C ARG A 164 0.61 -14.54 13.64
N ALA A 165 1.36 -13.44 13.54
CA ALA A 165 0.91 -12.22 12.89
C ALA A 165 0.60 -12.45 11.40
N ILE A 166 1.44 -13.21 10.69
CA ILE A 166 1.21 -13.60 9.29
C ILE A 166 -0.09 -14.39 9.15
N LEU A 167 -0.34 -15.36 10.03
CA LEU A 167 -1.56 -16.19 9.99
C LEU A 167 -2.82 -15.36 10.26
N VAL A 168 -2.78 -14.45 11.24
CA VAL A 168 -3.90 -13.53 11.54
C VAL A 168 -4.17 -12.59 10.37
N ASN A 169 -3.13 -12.00 9.77
CA ASN A 169 -3.27 -11.15 8.60
C ASN A 169 -3.85 -11.91 7.40
N HIS A 170 -3.42 -13.16 7.17
CA HIS A 170 -3.97 -14.00 6.12
C HIS A 170 -5.47 -14.29 6.33
N LEU A 171 -5.87 -14.61 7.57
CA LEU A 171 -7.28 -14.82 7.92
C LEU A 171 -8.12 -13.57 7.65
N ALA A 172 -7.67 -12.42 8.16
CA ALA A 172 -8.34 -11.13 7.96
C ALA A 172 -8.46 -10.79 6.47
N HIS A 173 -7.41 -11.00 5.68
CA HIS A 173 -7.45 -10.78 4.23
C HIS A 173 -8.42 -11.72 3.51
N SER A 174 -8.45 -13.01 3.90
CA SER A 174 -9.39 -14.00 3.35
C SER A 174 -10.85 -13.62 3.63
N GLU A 175 -11.14 -13.23 4.87
CA GLU A 175 -12.47 -12.76 5.28
C GLU A 175 -12.88 -11.48 4.57
N ALA A 176 -11.98 -10.49 4.51
CA ALA A 176 -12.21 -9.25 3.77
C ALA A 176 -12.47 -9.51 2.29
N THR A 177 -11.72 -10.41 1.66
CA THR A 177 -11.91 -10.80 0.25
C THR A 177 -13.27 -11.47 0.04
N LYS A 178 -13.66 -12.38 0.94
CA LYS A 178 -14.98 -13.03 0.90
C LYS A 178 -16.10 -12.01 1.05
N HIS A 179 -15.97 -11.09 1.99
CA HIS A 179 -16.93 -10.02 2.21
C HIS A 179 -17.05 -9.10 0.98
N ALA A 180 -15.93 -8.66 0.43
CA ALA A 180 -15.89 -7.84 -0.78
C ALA A 180 -16.61 -8.51 -1.96
N LYS A 181 -16.34 -9.80 -2.21
CA LYS A 181 -17.05 -10.57 -3.25
C LYS A 181 -18.55 -10.67 -3.00
N SER A 182 -18.96 -10.84 -1.74
CA SER A 182 -20.38 -10.87 -1.37
C SER A 182 -21.07 -9.53 -1.60
N VAL A 183 -20.41 -8.42 -1.25
CA VAL A 183 -20.91 -7.06 -1.49
C VAL A 183 -20.99 -6.78 -2.98
N GLU A 184 -19.96 -7.16 -3.75
CA GLU A 184 -19.94 -7.03 -5.20
C GLU A 184 -21.10 -7.79 -5.86
N ALA A 185 -21.34 -9.05 -5.46
CA ALA A 185 -22.46 -9.84 -5.97
C ALA A 185 -23.82 -9.19 -5.65
N ASN A 186 -24.00 -8.66 -4.43
CA ASN A 186 -25.22 -7.95 -4.04
C ASN A 186 -25.45 -6.68 -4.86
N LEU A 187 -24.40 -5.88 -5.06
CA LEU A 187 -24.49 -4.66 -5.85
C LEU A 187 -24.78 -4.95 -7.33
N ARG A 188 -24.18 -6.00 -7.89
CA ARG A 188 -24.50 -6.47 -9.25
C ARG A 188 -25.96 -6.89 -9.38
N GLN A 189 -26.49 -7.63 -8.42
CA GLN A 189 -27.91 -8.01 -8.40
C GLN A 189 -28.83 -6.77 -8.36
N LYS A 190 -28.54 -5.80 -7.47
CA LYS A 190 -29.32 -4.56 -7.40
C LYS A 190 -29.28 -3.73 -8.68
N LEU A 191 -28.14 -3.76 -9.37
CA LEU A 191 -27.98 -3.08 -10.65
C LEU A 191 -28.85 -3.73 -11.72
N GLU A 192 -28.87 -5.06 -11.79
CA GLU A 192 -29.74 -5.82 -12.71
C GLU A 192 -31.24 -5.59 -12.41
N GLU A 193 -31.63 -5.59 -11.13
CA GLU A 193 -33.00 -5.26 -10.70
C GLU A 193 -33.38 -3.84 -11.13
N ALA A 194 -32.53 -2.85 -10.89
CA ALA A 194 -32.78 -1.46 -11.28
C ALA A 194 -32.84 -1.28 -12.81
N GLU A 195 -32.02 -2.02 -13.56
CA GLU A 195 -32.07 -2.03 -15.03
C GLU A 195 -33.39 -2.65 -15.54
N SER A 196 -33.83 -3.75 -14.95
CA SER A 196 -35.13 -4.36 -15.24
C SER A 196 -36.28 -3.38 -14.98
N ASP A 197 -36.32 -2.77 -13.80
CA ASP A 197 -37.37 -1.79 -13.43
C ASP A 197 -37.36 -0.58 -14.37
N LYS A 198 -36.17 -0.09 -14.74
CA LYS A 198 -36.03 0.99 -15.73
C LYS A 198 -36.65 0.58 -17.06
N THR A 199 -36.34 -0.61 -17.59
CA THR A 199 -36.91 -1.07 -18.87
C THR A 199 -38.43 -1.20 -18.82
N GLN A 200 -38.97 -1.65 -17.67
CA GLN A 200 -40.41 -1.73 -17.44
C GLN A 200 -41.06 -0.35 -17.43
N LEU A 201 -40.51 0.60 -16.67
CA LEU A 201 -41.01 1.96 -16.59
C LEU A 201 -40.94 2.69 -17.93
N GLU A 202 -39.85 2.50 -18.69
CA GLU A 202 -39.74 3.03 -20.04
C GLU A 202 -40.80 2.44 -20.98
N ALA A 203 -41.13 1.15 -20.83
CA ALA A 203 -42.20 0.52 -21.60
C ALA A 203 -43.59 1.09 -21.25
N GLU A 204 -43.87 1.31 -19.97
CA GLU A 204 -45.11 1.95 -19.51
C GLU A 204 -45.20 3.41 -19.99
N LEU A 205 -44.11 4.18 -19.88
CA LEU A 205 -44.05 5.55 -20.39
C LEU A 205 -44.35 5.59 -21.90
N ARG A 206 -43.76 4.68 -22.68
CA ARG A 206 -44.06 4.55 -24.12
C ARG A 206 -45.54 4.23 -24.39
N LYS A 207 -46.22 3.50 -23.50
CA LYS A 207 -47.67 3.27 -23.63
C LYS A 207 -48.44 4.56 -23.36
N VAL A 208 -48.16 5.26 -22.26
CA VAL A 208 -48.82 6.52 -21.90
C VAL A 208 -48.66 7.59 -22.98
N VAL A 209 -47.45 7.77 -23.50
CA VAL A 209 -47.17 8.73 -24.59
C VAL A 209 -48.02 8.41 -25.83
N ARG A 210 -48.15 7.12 -26.20
CA ARG A 210 -49.03 6.71 -27.31
C ARG A 210 -50.50 7.01 -27.02
N TYR A 211 -50.99 6.72 -25.81
CA TYR A 211 -52.38 7.02 -25.44
C TYR A 211 -52.68 8.52 -25.53
N LEU A 212 -51.79 9.37 -25.04
CA LEU A 212 -51.95 10.82 -25.14
C LEU A 212 -51.95 11.27 -26.60
N HIS A 213 -51.06 10.74 -27.43
CA HIS A 213 -51.03 11.06 -28.86
C HIS A 213 -52.33 10.66 -29.58
N TYR A 214 -52.87 9.47 -29.31
CA TYR A 214 -54.16 9.04 -29.88
C TYR A 214 -55.32 9.93 -29.40
N HIS A 215 -55.30 10.33 -28.14
CA HIS A 215 -56.30 11.21 -27.57
C HIS A 215 -56.24 12.59 -28.24
N ASP A 216 -55.06 13.20 -28.36
CA ASP A 216 -54.89 14.49 -29.02
C ASP A 216 -55.36 14.47 -30.48
N LEU A 217 -55.06 13.38 -31.22
CA LEU A 217 -55.58 13.16 -32.58
C LEU A 217 -57.10 13.05 -32.60
N ALA A 218 -57.69 12.28 -31.66
CA ALA A 218 -59.13 12.12 -31.56
C ALA A 218 -59.83 13.45 -31.26
N TRP A 219 -59.33 14.23 -30.29
CA TRP A 219 -59.86 15.56 -29.98
C TRP A 219 -59.73 16.52 -31.16
N SER A 220 -58.61 16.48 -31.88
CA SER A 220 -58.41 17.29 -33.09
C SER A 220 -59.43 16.95 -34.20
N LEU A 221 -59.67 15.65 -34.42
CA LEU A 221 -60.70 15.17 -35.36
C LEU A 221 -62.11 15.59 -34.92
N THR A 222 -62.43 15.47 -33.63
CA THR A 222 -63.73 15.93 -33.10
C THR A 222 -63.92 17.42 -33.28
N LEU A 223 -62.90 18.24 -32.99
CA LEU A 223 -62.94 19.68 -33.20
C LEU A 223 -63.14 20.02 -34.69
N PHE A 224 -62.45 19.31 -35.58
CA PHE A 224 -62.59 19.49 -37.03
C PHE A 224 -63.99 19.15 -37.53
N CYS A 225 -64.58 18.04 -37.07
CA CYS A 225 -65.95 17.66 -37.40
C CYS A 225 -66.97 18.67 -36.86
N LEU A 226 -66.79 19.14 -35.62
CA LEU A 226 -67.67 20.14 -35.02
C LEU A 226 -67.59 21.48 -35.77
N ALA A 227 -66.39 21.93 -36.13
CA ALA A 227 -66.20 23.11 -36.95
C ALA A 227 -66.86 22.95 -38.33
N SER A 228 -66.68 21.81 -38.99
CA SER A 228 -67.32 21.52 -40.28
C SER A 228 -68.85 21.53 -40.19
N ALA A 229 -69.42 21.05 -39.09
CA ALA A 229 -70.87 21.09 -38.86
C ALA A 229 -71.37 22.53 -38.66
N ILE A 230 -70.65 23.36 -37.89
CA ILE A 230 -71.04 24.75 -37.63
C ILE A 230 -70.94 25.63 -38.88
N PHE A 231 -69.89 25.44 -39.70
CA PHE A 231 -69.65 26.28 -40.88
C PHE A 231 -70.20 25.70 -42.20
N GLY A 232 -70.67 24.46 -42.20
CA GLY A 232 -71.04 23.70 -43.42
C GLY A 232 -72.44 23.96 -43.99
N GLU A 233 -73.39 24.55 -43.26
CA GLU A 233 -74.76 24.75 -43.76
C GLU A 233 -74.93 25.94 -44.74
N GLY A 234 -73.85 26.70 -45.03
CA GLY A 234 -73.92 27.91 -45.86
C GLY A 234 -73.66 27.73 -47.37
N ALA A 235 -73.14 26.59 -47.82
CA ALA A 235 -72.80 26.39 -49.24
C ALA A 235 -74.01 25.86 -50.03
N GLY A 236 -75.03 26.69 -50.20
CA GLY A 236 -76.07 26.49 -51.19
C GLY A 236 -75.42 26.38 -52.58
N MET A 237 -75.31 25.15 -53.09
CA MET A 237 -74.86 24.87 -54.45
C MET A 237 -75.79 25.55 -55.46
N SER A 238 -75.42 26.74 -55.92
CA SER A 238 -75.93 27.28 -57.17
C SER A 238 -75.36 26.42 -58.32
N VAL A 239 -76.14 25.43 -58.76
CA VAL A 239 -75.81 24.59 -59.93
C VAL A 239 -75.70 25.50 -61.16
N PRO A 240 -74.54 25.58 -61.84
CA PRO A 240 -74.46 26.35 -63.08
C PRO A 240 -75.23 25.61 -64.17
N SER A 241 -76.35 26.20 -64.58
CA SER A 241 -77.16 25.76 -65.71
C SER A 241 -76.33 25.85 -67.00
N ARG A 242 -75.93 24.70 -67.55
CA ARG A 242 -75.37 24.61 -68.92
C ARG A 242 -76.47 24.99 -69.92
N ARG A 243 -76.32 26.16 -70.55
CA ARG A 243 -77.02 26.46 -71.80
C ARG A 243 -76.17 25.98 -72.99
N VAL A 244 -76.86 25.21 -73.82
CA VAL A 244 -76.74 24.89 -75.26
C VAL A 244 -75.49 25.40 -75.97
#